data_AF-A0A1M5PVB4-F1
#
_entry.id   AF-A0A1M5PVB4-F1
#
_cell.length_a   1.000
_cell.length_b   1.000
_cell.length_c   1.000
_cell.angle_alpha   90.00
_cell.angle_beta   90.00
_cell.angle_gamma   90.00
#
_symmetry.space_group_name_H-M   'P 1'
#
loop_
_entity.id
_entity.type
_entity.pdbx_description
1 polymer ?
#
loop_
_entity_poly.entity_id
_entity_poly.type
_entity_poly.pdbx_seq_one_letter_code
_entity_poly.pdbx_strand_id
1 'polypeptide(L)'
;MTDLPKRRRGRPTKEEAAAREAAAKAVAEKEAEEGAFLDELLSRPIGLRRTKLQPDEDTLRALAEIARLFGTQEEAAAILGVSPRTISNFFNDYPETREVWEDGLMHAKVSLRRKQLALADKNAPAAIFLGKNYLAQKDENHTNLNVRKEATEMSEAELLELASRAKKPAKQDDEKKQSVH
;
A
#
# COMPACT_ATOMS: atom_id res chain seq x y z
N MET A 1 -26.40 29.95 -34.11
CA MET A 1 -26.48 29.88 -32.64
C MET A 1 -27.23 28.61 -32.26
N THR A 2 -26.51 27.51 -32.04
CA THR A 2 -27.10 26.26 -31.53
C THR A 2 -26.98 26.27 -30.02
N ASP A 3 -28.04 26.73 -29.35
CA ASP A 3 -28.17 26.66 -27.90
C ASP A 3 -28.33 25.20 -27.46
N LEU A 4 -27.21 24.53 -27.20
CA LEU A 4 -27.23 23.32 -26.38
C LEU A 4 -27.45 23.74 -24.91
N PRO A 5 -28.49 23.23 -24.22
CA PRO A 5 -28.73 23.63 -22.85
C PRO A 5 -27.57 23.17 -21.96
N LYS A 6 -27.06 24.10 -21.13
CA LYS A 6 -26.05 23.82 -20.10
C LYS A 6 -26.55 22.68 -19.21
N ARG A 7 -25.83 21.55 -19.18
CA ARG A 7 -26.08 20.47 -18.22
C ARG A 7 -25.95 21.01 -16.79
N ARG A 8 -27.08 21.38 -16.16
CA ARG A 8 -27.12 21.68 -14.73
C ARG A 8 -26.79 20.38 -13.99
N ARG A 9 -25.79 20.39 -13.11
CA ARG A 9 -25.59 19.31 -12.12
C ARG A 9 -26.79 19.32 -11.17
N GLY A 10 -27.88 18.66 -11.57
CA GLY A 10 -29.10 18.51 -10.80
C GLY A 10 -29.02 17.38 -9.78
N ARG A 11 -29.89 17.42 -8.78
CA ARG A 11 -30.14 16.32 -7.83
C ARG A 11 -30.41 15.03 -8.64
N PRO A 12 -29.80 13.88 -8.29
CA PRO A 12 -30.06 12.63 -8.98
C PRO A 12 -31.55 12.34 -9.01
N THR A 13 -32.06 11.81 -10.13
CA THR A 13 -33.44 11.32 -10.17
C THR A 13 -33.63 10.21 -9.13
N LYS A 14 -34.88 9.94 -8.71
CA LYS A 14 -35.15 8.84 -7.76
C LYS A 14 -34.62 7.50 -8.27
N GLU A 15 -34.67 7.30 -9.58
CA GLU A 15 -34.15 6.13 -10.28
C GLU A 15 -32.61 6.07 -10.25
N GLU A 16 -31.92 7.20 -10.50
CA GLU A 16 -30.46 7.28 -10.40
C GLU A 16 -29.95 7.09 -8.96
N ALA A 17 -30.68 7.60 -7.96
CA ALA A 17 -30.36 7.41 -6.55
C ALA A 17 -30.53 5.93 -6.14
N ALA A 18 -31.63 5.30 -6.54
CA ALA A 18 -31.88 3.88 -6.31
C ALA A 18 -30.84 2.99 -7.01
N ALA A 19 -30.43 3.33 -8.24
CA ALA A 19 -29.40 2.61 -8.97
C ALA A 19 -28.02 2.71 -8.29
N ARG A 20 -27.67 3.88 -7.75
CA ARG A 20 -26.43 4.06 -6.95
C ARG A 20 -26.48 3.28 -5.64
N GLU A 21 -27.63 3.26 -4.98
CA GLU A 21 -27.81 2.51 -3.74
C GLU A 21 -27.74 1.00 -3.99
N ALA A 22 -28.35 0.51 -5.08
CA ALA A 22 -28.25 -0.89 -5.49
C ALA A 22 -26.81 -1.27 -5.88
N ALA A 23 -26.10 -0.41 -6.62
CA ALA A 23 -24.69 -0.64 -6.94
C ALA A 23 -23.80 -0.64 -5.68
N ALA A 24 -24.06 0.26 -4.72
CA ALA A 24 -23.34 0.29 -3.46
C ALA A 24 -23.62 -0.97 -2.62
N LYS A 25 -24.86 -1.44 -2.58
CA LYS A 25 -25.23 -2.72 -1.92
C LYS A 25 -24.55 -3.91 -2.57
N ALA A 26 -24.56 -4.01 -3.89
CA ALA A 26 -23.88 -5.10 -4.60
C ALA A 26 -22.36 -5.10 -4.38
N VAL A 27 -21.72 -3.94 -4.27
CA VAL A 27 -20.29 -3.85 -3.91
C VAL A 27 -20.08 -4.27 -2.46
N ALA A 28 -20.93 -3.82 -1.54
CA ALA A 28 -20.83 -4.19 -0.13
C ALA A 28 -21.07 -5.69 0.11
N GLU A 29 -21.99 -6.31 -0.62
CA GLU A 29 -22.25 -7.76 -0.58
C GLU A 29 -21.01 -8.54 -1.07
N LYS A 30 -20.39 -8.13 -2.18
CA LYS A 30 -19.14 -8.75 -2.65
C LYS A 30 -17.99 -8.59 -1.67
N GLU A 31 -17.81 -7.40 -1.11
CA GLU A 31 -16.78 -7.18 -0.08
C GLU A 31 -17.04 -8.02 1.19
N ALA A 32 -18.32 -8.23 1.55
CA ALA A 32 -18.70 -9.09 2.66
C ALA A 32 -18.45 -10.58 2.37
N GLU A 33 -18.75 -11.05 1.15
CA GLU A 33 -18.43 -12.42 0.71
C GLU A 33 -16.91 -12.68 0.67
N GLU A 34 -16.12 -11.72 0.17
CA GLU A 34 -14.66 -11.80 0.18
C GLU A 34 -14.12 -11.84 1.62
N GLY A 35 -14.63 -10.99 2.51
CA GLY A 35 -14.27 -10.99 3.93
C GLY A 35 -14.63 -12.31 4.62
N ALA A 36 -15.79 -12.87 4.32
CA ALA A 36 -16.25 -14.14 4.87
C ALA A 36 -15.32 -15.31 4.53
N PHE A 37 -14.76 -15.35 3.31
CA PHE A 37 -13.81 -16.40 2.92
C PHE A 37 -12.53 -16.36 3.76
N LEU A 38 -11.96 -15.17 3.97
CA LEU A 38 -10.77 -15.03 4.83
C LEU A 38 -11.09 -15.33 6.30
N ASP A 39 -12.22 -14.86 6.80
CA ASP A 39 -12.65 -15.13 8.17
C ASP A 39 -12.85 -16.64 8.40
N GLU A 40 -13.46 -17.34 7.44
CA GLU A 40 -13.56 -18.80 7.47
C GLU A 40 -12.17 -19.44 7.51
N LEU A 41 -11.27 -19.01 6.62
CA LEU A 41 -9.91 -19.54 6.53
C LEU A 41 -9.13 -19.36 7.83
N LEU A 42 -9.24 -18.18 8.45
CA LEU A 42 -8.61 -17.84 9.73
C LEU A 42 -9.24 -18.55 10.94
N SER A 43 -10.53 -18.91 10.85
CA SER A 43 -11.24 -19.63 11.90
C SER A 43 -10.85 -21.12 12.00
N ARG A 44 -10.16 -21.65 10.99
CA ARG A 44 -9.74 -23.07 10.97
C ARG A 44 -8.79 -23.34 12.13
N PRO A 45 -8.96 -24.48 12.84
CA PRO A 45 -8.06 -24.83 13.93
C PRO A 45 -6.63 -25.01 13.40
N ILE A 46 -5.64 -24.53 14.16
CA ILE A 46 -4.22 -24.70 13.83
C ILE A 46 -3.90 -26.20 13.94
N GLY A 47 -3.88 -26.88 12.80
CA GLY A 47 -3.60 -28.31 12.69
C GLY A 47 -2.12 -28.63 12.47
N LEU A 48 -1.82 -29.91 12.21
CA LEU A 48 -0.49 -30.31 11.76
C LEU A 48 -0.14 -29.64 10.42
N ARG A 49 1.13 -29.24 10.28
CA ARG A 49 1.60 -28.63 9.05
C ARG A 49 1.50 -29.60 7.88
N ARG A 50 0.88 -29.16 6.79
CA ARG A 50 0.90 -29.85 5.50
C ARG A 50 2.32 -29.80 4.92
N THR A 51 2.71 -30.89 4.27
CA THR A 51 4.05 -31.02 3.67
C THR A 51 4.12 -30.48 2.24
N LYS A 52 2.97 -30.42 1.55
CA LYS A 52 2.87 -29.99 0.15
C LYS A 52 1.57 -29.19 -0.10
N LEU A 53 1.66 -28.18 -0.97
CA LEU A 53 0.53 -27.41 -1.51
C LEU A 53 0.26 -27.80 -2.95
N GLN A 54 -0.96 -27.53 -3.40
CA GLN A 54 -1.38 -27.65 -4.80
C GLN A 54 -1.87 -26.29 -5.29
N PRO A 55 -1.76 -25.98 -6.59
CA PRO A 55 -2.31 -24.76 -7.19
C PRO A 55 -3.81 -24.94 -7.48
N ASP A 56 -4.58 -25.32 -6.46
CA ASP A 56 -6.04 -25.35 -6.54
C ASP A 56 -6.64 -23.94 -6.43
N GLU A 57 -7.86 -23.77 -6.93
CA GLU A 57 -8.55 -22.48 -7.00
C GLU A 57 -8.65 -21.81 -5.61
N ASP A 58 -8.94 -22.58 -4.57
CA ASP A 58 -9.02 -22.09 -3.20
C ASP A 58 -7.67 -21.60 -2.66
N THR A 59 -6.57 -22.31 -2.97
CA THR A 59 -5.22 -21.90 -2.56
C THR A 59 -4.80 -20.62 -3.29
N LEU A 60 -5.06 -20.54 -4.61
CA LEU A 60 -4.77 -19.33 -5.38
C LEU A 60 -5.59 -18.14 -4.88
N ARG A 61 -6.89 -18.35 -4.59
CA ARG A 61 -7.76 -17.34 -3.99
C ARG A 61 -7.23 -16.88 -2.63
N ALA A 62 -6.83 -17.81 -1.76
CA ALA A 62 -6.25 -17.47 -0.46
C ALA A 62 -4.98 -16.62 -0.62
N LEU A 63 -4.07 -16.98 -1.53
CA LEU A 63 -2.87 -16.19 -1.81
C LEU A 63 -3.21 -14.77 -2.28
N ALA A 64 -4.17 -14.63 -3.20
CA ALA A 64 -4.61 -13.33 -3.70
C ALA A 64 -5.17 -12.46 -2.57
N GLU A 65 -6.07 -13.01 -1.75
CA GLU A 65 -6.74 -12.27 -0.68
C GLU A 65 -5.79 -11.88 0.45
N ILE A 66 -4.85 -12.76 0.81
CA ILE A 66 -3.80 -12.43 1.80
C ILE A 66 -2.90 -11.31 1.26
N ALA A 67 -2.51 -11.38 -0.01
CA ALA A 67 -1.72 -10.32 -0.66
C ALA A 67 -2.49 -8.98 -0.75
N ARG A 68 -3.81 -9.01 -0.98
CA ARG A 68 -4.69 -7.82 -0.99
C ARG A 68 -4.71 -7.08 0.35
N LEU A 69 -4.34 -7.76 1.44
CA LEU A 69 -4.18 -7.19 2.78
C LEU A 69 -2.75 -6.73 3.11
N PHE A 70 -1.84 -6.71 2.13
CA PHE A 70 -0.39 -6.56 2.35
C PHE A 70 0.20 -7.64 3.27
N GLY A 71 -0.41 -8.84 3.30
CA GLY A 71 0.12 -9.97 4.01
C GLY A 71 1.48 -10.41 3.47
N THR A 72 2.28 -10.99 4.34
CA THR A 72 3.60 -11.55 4.04
C THR A 72 3.48 -13.01 3.61
N GLN A 73 4.51 -13.55 2.95
CA GLN A 73 4.55 -14.98 2.62
C GLN A 73 4.60 -15.86 3.87
N GLU A 74 5.14 -15.36 4.98
CA GLU A 74 5.16 -16.09 6.26
C GLU A 74 3.76 -16.21 6.86
N GLU A 75 2.97 -15.13 6.81
CA GLU A 75 1.57 -15.16 7.20
C GLU A 75 0.77 -16.08 6.28
N ALA A 76 1.01 -16.03 4.96
CA ALA A 76 0.40 -16.97 4.02
C ALA A 76 0.74 -18.42 4.36
N ALA A 77 1.99 -18.72 4.70
CA ALA A 77 2.41 -20.05 5.13
C ALA A 77 1.69 -20.50 6.41
N ALA A 78 1.55 -19.60 7.39
CA ALA A 78 0.83 -19.89 8.64
C ALA A 78 -0.65 -20.20 8.39
N ILE A 79 -1.32 -19.39 7.57
CA ILE A 79 -2.74 -19.54 7.22
C ILE A 79 -2.99 -20.83 6.43
N LEU A 80 -2.13 -21.14 5.45
CA LEU A 80 -2.23 -22.37 4.65
C LEU A 80 -1.72 -23.61 5.41
N GLY A 81 -1.20 -23.44 6.63
CA GLY A 81 -0.71 -24.52 7.47
C GLY A 81 0.53 -25.21 6.92
N VAL A 82 1.47 -24.47 6.34
CA VAL A 82 2.74 -25.00 5.81
C VAL A 82 3.95 -24.29 6.41
N SER A 83 5.16 -24.78 6.12
CA SER A 83 6.39 -24.08 6.50
C SER A 83 6.70 -22.92 5.54
N PRO A 84 7.43 -21.87 5.98
CA PRO A 84 7.91 -20.82 5.08
C PRO A 84 8.73 -21.37 3.90
N ARG A 85 9.51 -22.44 4.15
CA ARG A 85 10.25 -23.11 3.07
C ARG A 85 9.32 -23.74 2.03
N THR A 86 8.23 -24.36 2.49
CA THR A 86 7.23 -24.98 1.61
C THR A 86 6.53 -23.92 0.75
N ILE A 87 6.17 -22.76 1.31
CA ILE A 87 5.54 -21.70 0.51
C ILE A 87 6.52 -21.11 -0.52
N SER A 88 7.78 -20.89 -0.15
CA SER A 88 8.79 -20.39 -1.09
C SER A 88 9.03 -21.38 -2.24
N ASN A 89 9.08 -22.69 -1.94
CA ASN A 89 9.17 -23.70 -2.98
C ASN A 89 7.93 -23.70 -3.88
N PHE A 90 6.74 -23.58 -3.29
CA PHE A 90 5.48 -23.52 -4.03
C PHE A 90 5.45 -22.36 -5.06
N PHE A 91 5.93 -21.18 -4.67
CA PHE A 91 6.10 -20.03 -5.59
C PHE A 91 7.12 -20.26 -6.72
N ASN A 92 8.07 -21.17 -6.53
CA ASN A 92 9.06 -21.50 -7.55
C ASN A 92 8.57 -22.63 -8.47
N ASP A 93 7.83 -23.59 -7.92
CA ASP A 93 7.31 -24.74 -8.63
C ASP A 93 6.12 -24.37 -9.54
N TYR A 94 5.33 -23.36 -9.13
CA TYR A 94 4.09 -22.94 -9.81
C TYR A 94 4.10 -21.42 -10.09
N PRO A 95 4.57 -20.97 -11.27
CA PRO A 95 4.67 -19.55 -11.60
C PRO A 95 3.37 -18.76 -11.47
N GLU A 96 2.22 -19.39 -11.75
CA GLU A 96 0.88 -18.79 -11.63
C GLU A 96 0.59 -18.30 -10.20
N THR A 97 1.16 -18.94 -9.19
CA THR A 97 0.98 -18.52 -7.79
C THR A 97 1.63 -17.16 -7.53
N ARG A 98 2.75 -16.87 -8.19
CA ARG A 98 3.47 -15.60 -8.07
C ARG A 98 2.72 -14.49 -8.78
N GLU A 99 2.18 -14.76 -9.97
CA GLU A 99 1.35 -13.81 -10.72
C GLU A 99 0.15 -13.38 -9.88
N VAL A 100 -0.59 -14.34 -9.34
CA VAL A 100 -1.76 -14.07 -8.48
C VAL A 100 -1.39 -13.28 -7.22
N TRP A 101 -0.24 -13.59 -6.61
CA TRP A 101 0.27 -12.86 -5.44
C TRP A 101 0.64 -11.40 -5.78
N GLU A 102 1.35 -11.19 -6.89
CA GLU A 102 1.75 -9.86 -7.34
C GLU A 102 0.54 -9.01 -7.74
N ASP A 103 -0.45 -9.61 -8.42
CA ASP A 103 -1.72 -8.95 -8.73
C ASP A 103 -2.45 -8.55 -7.44
N GLY A 104 -2.55 -9.45 -6.45
CA GLY A 104 -3.11 -9.15 -5.14
C GLY A 104 -2.45 -7.95 -4.46
N LEU A 105 -1.11 -7.87 -4.49
CA LEU A 105 -0.36 -6.71 -3.97
C LEU A 105 -0.66 -5.43 -4.76
N MET A 106 -0.82 -5.50 -6.07
CA MET A 106 -1.17 -4.34 -6.90
C MET A 106 -2.58 -3.85 -6.58
N HIS A 107 -3.53 -4.76 -6.39
CA HIS A 107 -4.87 -4.44 -5.91
C HIS A 107 -4.84 -3.77 -4.52
N ALA A 108 -4.01 -4.27 -3.61
CA ALA A 108 -3.79 -3.66 -2.29
C ALA A 108 -3.32 -2.21 -2.41
N LYS A 109 -2.33 -1.93 -3.27
CA LYS A 109 -1.80 -0.58 -3.52
C LYS A 109 -2.85 0.37 -4.07
N VAL A 110 -3.66 -0.08 -5.02
CA VAL A 110 -4.76 0.73 -5.58
C VAL A 110 -5.80 1.03 -4.51
N SER A 111 -6.19 0.03 -3.72
CA SER A 111 -7.13 0.19 -2.60
C SER A 111 -6.59 1.18 -1.56
N LEU A 112 -5.32 1.05 -1.19
CA LEU A 112 -4.65 1.96 -0.27
C LEU A 112 -4.67 3.40 -0.78
N ARG A 113 -4.37 3.62 -2.07
CA ARG A 113 -4.42 4.96 -2.67
C ARG A 113 -5.81 5.58 -2.62
N ARG A 114 -6.87 4.79 -2.86
CA ARG A 114 -8.26 5.24 -2.67
C ARG A 114 -8.53 5.64 -1.22
N LYS A 115 -8.09 4.83 -0.26
CA LYS A 115 -8.26 5.10 1.17
C LYS A 115 -7.48 6.35 1.61
N GLN A 116 -6.27 6.56 1.10
CA GLN A 116 -5.50 7.79 1.33
C GLN A 116 -6.25 9.04 0.85
N LEU A 117 -6.83 9.02 -0.35
CA LEU A 117 -7.64 10.14 -0.86
C LEU A 117 -8.85 10.45 0.04
N ALA A 118 -9.49 9.42 0.59
CA ALA A 118 -10.62 9.58 1.50
C ALA A 118 -10.20 10.04 2.92
N LEU A 119 -8.98 9.71 3.36
CA LEU A 119 -8.44 10.02 4.68
C LEU A 119 -7.58 11.29 4.72
N ALA A 120 -7.24 11.87 3.58
CA ALA A 120 -6.33 13.01 3.47
C ALA A 120 -6.72 14.17 4.40
N ASP A 121 -8.02 14.41 4.57
CA ASP A 121 -8.54 15.49 5.42
C ASP A 121 -8.70 15.09 6.90
N LYS A 122 -8.70 13.80 7.22
CA LYS A 122 -9.04 13.27 8.57
C LYS A 122 -7.83 12.82 9.37
N ASN A 123 -6.85 12.19 8.72
CA ASN A 123 -5.66 11.65 9.38
C ASN A 123 -4.48 11.64 8.40
N ALA A 124 -3.97 12.84 8.11
CA ALA A 124 -2.84 13.05 7.21
C ALA A 124 -1.58 12.26 7.63
N PRO A 125 -1.18 12.17 8.92
CA PRO A 125 0.01 11.42 9.32
C PRO A 125 -0.05 9.93 8.94
N ALA A 126 -1.20 9.27 9.20
CA ALA A 126 -1.37 7.86 8.84
C ALA A 126 -1.35 7.65 7.32
N ALA A 127 -1.98 8.54 6.56
CA ALA A 127 -1.96 8.49 5.10
C ALA A 127 -0.53 8.63 4.56
N ILE A 128 0.25 9.59 5.06
CA ILE A 128 1.66 9.81 4.65
C ILE A 128 2.51 8.58 4.98
N PHE A 129 2.37 8.02 6.19
CA PHE A 129 3.13 6.85 6.62
C PHE A 129 2.90 5.65 5.71
N LEU A 130 1.64 5.31 5.43
CA LEU A 130 1.31 4.18 4.56
C LEU A 130 1.76 4.42 3.11
N GLY A 131 1.68 5.66 2.64
CA GLY A 131 2.12 6.05 1.31
C GLY A 131 3.61 5.85 1.07
N LYS A 132 4.41 6.22 2.06
CA LYS A 132 5.87 6.03 2.03
C LYS A 132 6.26 4.56 2.00
N ASN A 133 5.65 3.75 2.86
CA ASN A 133 6.01 2.34 3.01
C ASN A 133 5.56 1.47 1.82
N TYR A 134 4.34 1.68 1.31
CA TYR A 134 3.74 0.74 0.34
C TYR A 134 3.58 1.29 -1.08
N LEU A 135 3.58 2.62 -1.26
CA LEU A 135 3.35 3.27 -2.56
C LEU A 135 4.59 3.97 -3.12
N ALA A 136 5.75 3.79 -2.46
CA ALA A 136 7.02 4.43 -2.83
C ALA A 136 6.93 5.96 -2.96
N GLN A 137 6.01 6.60 -2.23
CA GLN A 137 5.94 8.06 -2.16
C GLN A 137 7.14 8.55 -1.34
N LYS A 138 7.96 9.42 -1.91
CA LYS A 138 9.16 9.95 -1.24
C LYS A 138 8.97 11.43 -0.95
N ASP A 139 9.53 11.87 0.17
CA ASP A 139 9.68 13.30 0.41
C ASP A 139 10.84 13.81 -0.45
N GLU A 140 10.59 14.89 -1.18
CA GLU A 140 11.64 15.62 -1.87
C GLU A 140 12.14 16.75 -0.97
N ASN A 141 13.40 16.64 -0.54
CA ASN A 141 14.05 17.70 0.23
C ASN A 141 14.89 18.56 -0.72
N HIS A 142 14.33 19.69 -1.15
CA HIS A 142 15.11 20.70 -1.86
C HIS A 142 15.98 21.47 -0.87
N THR A 143 17.30 21.26 -0.96
CA THR A 143 18.26 22.06 -0.19
C THR A 143 18.63 23.29 -1.02
N ASN A 144 18.04 24.44 -0.70
CA ASN A 144 18.43 25.70 -1.32
C ASN A 144 19.67 26.25 -0.60
N LEU A 145 20.83 26.18 -1.26
CA LEU A 145 22.05 26.79 -0.80
C LEU A 145 22.07 28.26 -1.26
N ASN A 146 21.86 29.18 -0.33
CA ASN A 146 22.07 30.60 -0.60
C ASN A 146 23.57 30.90 -0.58
N VAL A 147 24.19 30.90 -1.76
CA VAL A 147 25.58 31.32 -1.93
C VAL A 147 25.60 32.83 -2.13
N ARG A 148 26.28 33.56 -1.22
CA ARG A 148 26.34 35.03 -1.22
C ARG A 148 27.47 35.62 -2.07
N LYS A 149 28.41 34.78 -2.53
CA LYS A 149 29.55 35.16 -3.35
C LYS A 149 29.53 34.35 -4.64
N GLU A 150 29.88 34.96 -5.75
CA GLU A 150 30.02 34.22 -7.00
C GLU A 150 31.18 33.22 -6.89
N ALA A 151 31.05 32.05 -7.53
CA ALA A 151 32.03 30.97 -7.41
C ALA A 151 33.45 31.40 -7.87
N THR A 152 33.54 32.43 -8.71
CA THR A 152 34.76 33.07 -9.19
C THR A 152 35.52 33.85 -8.11
N GLU A 153 34.83 34.27 -7.05
CA GLU A 153 35.41 35.04 -5.94
C GLU A 153 35.73 34.16 -4.72
N MET A 154 35.39 32.87 -4.78
CA MET A 154 35.63 31.95 -3.67
C MET A 154 36.97 31.26 -3.82
N SER A 155 37.70 31.18 -2.70
CA SER A 155 38.91 30.38 -2.63
C SER A 155 38.59 28.89 -2.77
N GLU A 156 39.58 28.11 -3.22
CA GLU A 156 39.45 26.66 -3.39
C GLU A 156 39.04 25.96 -2.07
N ALA A 157 39.51 26.48 -0.93
CA ALA A 157 39.11 26.02 0.40
C ALA A 157 37.62 26.29 0.72
N GLU A 158 37.10 27.48 0.39
CA GLU A 158 35.68 27.83 0.59
C GLU A 158 34.76 26.98 -0.32
N LEU A 159 35.19 26.68 -1.55
CA LEU A 159 34.48 25.79 -2.46
C LEU A 159 34.42 24.36 -1.93
N LEU A 160 35.54 23.86 -1.38
CA LEU A 160 35.61 22.51 -0.79
C LEU A 160 34.74 22.41 0.48
N GLU A 161 34.70 23.46 1.29
CA GLU A 161 33.84 23.54 2.48
C GLU A 161 32.35 23.53 2.10
N LEU A 162 31.94 24.33 1.10
CA LEU A 162 30.56 24.34 0.60
C LEU A 162 30.13 22.98 0.02
N ALA A 163 31.02 22.32 -0.73
CA ALA A 163 30.77 20.98 -1.23
C ALA A 163 30.62 19.96 -0.09
N SER A 164 31.41 20.09 0.97
CA SER A 164 31.30 19.22 2.16
C SER A 164 29.99 19.44 2.94
N ARG A 165 29.51 20.68 2.98
CA ARG A 165 28.25 21.07 3.65
C ARG A 165 27.02 20.54 2.93
N ALA A 166 27.05 20.48 1.61
CA ALA A 166 25.99 19.86 0.79
C ALA A 166 25.88 18.34 1.00
N LYS A 167 26.99 17.68 1.39
CA LYS A 167 27.06 16.23 1.52
C LYS A 167 26.73 15.71 2.92
N LYS A 168 26.68 16.58 3.94
CA LYS A 168 26.43 16.15 5.33
C LYS A 168 24.93 15.83 5.49
N PRO A 169 24.52 14.55 5.66
CA PRO A 169 23.14 14.28 6.05
C PRO A 169 22.90 14.97 7.39
N ALA A 170 21.73 15.61 7.52
CA ALA A 170 21.31 16.21 8.78
C ALA A 170 21.50 15.18 9.90
N LYS A 171 22.30 15.56 10.92
CA LYS A 171 22.40 14.76 12.14
C LYS A 171 20.98 14.63 12.67
N GLN A 172 20.46 13.41 12.74
CA GLN A 172 19.26 13.14 13.54
C GLN A 172 19.69 13.43 14.98
N ASP A 173 19.17 14.50 15.54
CA ASP A 173 19.31 14.79 16.96
C ASP A 173 18.48 13.74 17.72
N ASP A 174 19.11 12.60 18.01
CA ASP A 174 18.63 11.63 18.99
C ASP A 174 18.77 12.24 20.39
N GLU A 175 18.02 13.30 20.66
CA GLU A 175 17.84 13.80 22.01
C GLU A 175 16.88 12.87 22.76
N LYS A 176 17.50 11.95 23.52
CA LYS A 176 17.01 11.37 24.79
C LYS A 176 15.49 11.37 24.96
N LYS A 177 14.82 10.36 24.41
CA LYS A 177 13.57 9.88 25.03
C LYS A 177 13.96 9.14 26.30
N GLN A 178 13.96 9.88 27.42
CA GLN A 178 13.89 9.27 28.74
C GLN A 178 12.68 8.33 28.76
N SER A 179 12.95 7.06 29.00
CA SER A 179 11.98 6.03 29.29
C SER A 179 11.16 6.45 30.51
N VAL A 180 9.86 6.64 30.33
CA VAL A 180 8.91 6.52 31.43
C VAL A 180 8.23 5.16 31.23
N HIS A 181 8.57 4.24 32.13
CA HIS A 181 7.85 2.98 32.34
C HIS A 181 6.46 3.27 32.89
#